data_AF-A0A355P9V4-F1
#
_entry.id   AF-A0A355P9V4-F1
#
_cell.length_a   1.000
_cell.length_b   1.000
_cell.length_c   1.000
_cell.angle_alpha   90.00
_cell.angle_beta   90.00
_cell.angle_gamma   90.00
#
_symmetry.space_group_name_H-M   'P 1'
#
loop_
_entity.id
_entity.type
_entity.pdbx_description
1 polymer ?
#
loop_
_entity_poly.entity_id
_entity_poly.type
_entity_poly.pdbx_seq_one_letter_code
_entity_poly.pdbx_strand_id
1 'polypeptide(L)'
;MDISALNAFSGSTATWSASNLPTPRVERNEASSQRFKADGPLSNAEPSKETDERTESSEKTAGPTRPDGTPLAPEEIQQLEQLKQTDREVRQHEMAHQTAGGPYTGGASYDYEVGPDGKRYAVAGEVPIDYGPVPGDPQATVEKMQTVIAAAMAPADPSPKDLQVAAQARQYLLEAKLEAAQKQSEMNQARGEHDSEPANDEPPELAA
;
A
#
# COMPACT_ATOMS: atom_id res chain seq x y z
N MET A 1 63.69 16.36 -10.14
CA MET A 1 63.87 15.05 -10.79
C MET A 1 62.59 14.29 -10.61
N ASP A 2 62.00 13.96 -11.74
CA ASP A 2 60.82 13.13 -11.95
C ASP A 2 61.05 11.69 -11.42
N ILE A 3 60.01 11.02 -10.90
CA ILE A 3 59.43 9.75 -11.39
C ILE A 3 58.62 9.00 -10.30
N SER A 4 57.30 8.96 -10.52
CA SER A 4 56.42 7.79 -10.60
C SER A 4 56.77 6.48 -9.86
N ALA A 5 55.86 6.04 -8.97
CA ALA A 5 55.48 4.63 -8.77
C ALA A 5 54.11 4.58 -8.04
N LEU A 6 52.98 4.59 -8.76
CA LEU A 6 52.20 3.39 -9.15
C LEU A 6 51.83 2.49 -7.96
N ASN A 7 50.76 2.84 -7.24
CA ASN A 7 49.99 1.87 -6.46
C ASN A 7 48.91 1.27 -7.35
N ALA A 8 49.17 0.04 -7.80
CA ALA A 8 48.22 -0.83 -8.48
C ALA A 8 47.29 -1.47 -7.44
N PHE A 9 46.05 -1.01 -7.33
CA PHE A 9 45.00 -1.74 -6.63
C PHE A 9 44.23 -2.59 -7.63
N SER A 10 44.49 -3.90 -7.57
CA SER A 10 43.89 -4.93 -8.39
C SER A 10 42.42 -5.10 -8.02
N GLY A 11 41.53 -4.81 -8.98
CA GLY A 11 40.09 -5.08 -8.86
C GLY A 11 39.81 -6.57 -8.99
N SER A 12 39.40 -7.21 -7.91
CA SER A 12 38.82 -8.55 -7.95
C SER A 12 37.35 -8.47 -8.36
N THR A 13 37.05 -8.77 -9.62
CA THR A 13 35.69 -9.02 -10.11
C THR A 13 35.26 -10.41 -9.65
N ALA A 14 34.41 -10.47 -8.64
CA ALA A 14 33.71 -11.71 -8.27
C ALA A 14 32.64 -12.00 -9.33
N THR A 15 32.93 -12.94 -10.23
CA THR A 15 31.96 -13.50 -11.17
C THR A 15 31.06 -14.48 -10.41
N TRP A 16 29.81 -14.10 -10.17
CA TRP A 16 28.82 -15.02 -9.63
C TRP A 16 28.30 -15.91 -10.75
N SER A 17 28.57 -17.20 -10.61
CA SER A 17 28.13 -18.27 -11.50
C SER A 17 26.61 -18.48 -11.36
N ALA A 18 25.87 -18.19 -12.44
CA ALA A 18 24.45 -18.48 -12.54
C ALA A 18 24.25 -19.99 -12.76
N SER A 19 23.83 -20.70 -11.70
CA SER A 19 23.40 -22.09 -11.82
C SER A 19 21.92 -22.15 -12.18
N ASN A 20 21.64 -22.77 -13.33
CA ASN A 20 20.33 -23.15 -13.85
C ASN A 20 19.42 -23.76 -12.76
N LEU A 21 18.24 -23.18 -12.57
CA LEU A 21 17.14 -23.80 -11.81
C LEU A 21 16.11 -24.39 -12.79
N PRO A 22 15.70 -25.66 -12.61
CA PRO A 22 14.62 -26.27 -13.37
C PRO A 22 13.25 -25.78 -12.90
N THR A 23 12.39 -25.41 -13.85
CA THR A 23 10.99 -25.03 -13.64
C THR A 23 10.14 -26.22 -13.15
N PRO A 24 9.33 -26.09 -12.10
CA PRO A 24 8.35 -27.12 -11.75
C PRO A 24 7.17 -27.07 -12.75
N ARG A 25 7.02 -28.17 -13.49
CA ARG A 25 5.88 -28.47 -14.35
C ARG A 25 4.68 -28.83 -13.47
N VAL A 26 3.69 -27.96 -13.40
CA VAL A 26 2.42 -28.24 -12.72
C VAL A 26 1.62 -29.22 -13.57
N GLU A 27 1.54 -30.45 -13.07
CA GLU A 27 0.72 -31.55 -13.55
C GLU A 27 -0.75 -31.24 -13.21
N ARG A 28 -1.56 -31.03 -14.25
CA ARG A 28 -2.99 -30.73 -14.11
C ARG A 28 -3.74 -32.04 -13.95
N ASN A 29 -4.23 -32.26 -12.74
CA ASN A 29 -5.00 -33.41 -12.32
C ASN A 29 -6.35 -33.46 -13.08
N GLU A 30 -6.58 -34.53 -13.83
CA GLU A 30 -7.86 -34.81 -14.49
C GLU A 30 -8.83 -35.44 -13.48
N ALA A 31 -9.77 -34.63 -12.99
CA ALA A 31 -10.91 -35.11 -12.23
C ALA A 31 -12.11 -35.30 -13.17
N SER A 32 -12.30 -36.56 -13.54
CA SER A 32 -13.56 -37.23 -13.83
C SER A 32 -14.82 -36.47 -13.39
N SER A 33 -15.61 -36.02 -14.36
CA SER A 33 -17.04 -35.70 -14.16
C SER A 33 -17.89 -36.50 -15.13
N GLN A 34 -18.81 -37.24 -14.52
CA GLN A 34 -19.65 -38.27 -15.10
C GLN A 34 -20.69 -37.69 -16.07
N ARG A 35 -20.95 -38.47 -17.11
CA ARG A 35 -21.96 -38.25 -18.13
C ARG A 35 -23.35 -38.50 -17.55
N PHE A 36 -24.25 -37.53 -17.68
CA PHE A 36 -25.70 -37.77 -17.70
C PHE A 36 -26.30 -37.11 -18.95
N LYS A 37 -26.94 -37.94 -19.78
CA LYS A 37 -27.78 -37.57 -20.92
C LYS A 37 -29.20 -37.28 -20.43
N ALA A 38 -29.80 -36.19 -20.90
CA ALA A 38 -31.25 -36.05 -21.04
C ALA A 38 -31.57 -35.00 -22.12
N ASP A 39 -32.59 -35.32 -22.91
CA ASP A 39 -33.00 -34.72 -24.17
C ASP A 39 -33.56 -33.28 -24.09
N GLY A 40 -33.54 -32.57 -25.25
CA GLY A 40 -33.82 -31.13 -25.46
C GLY A 40 -35.28 -30.65 -25.29
N PRO A 41 -35.74 -29.53 -25.91
CA PRO A 41 -35.24 -28.92 -27.15
C PRO A 41 -35.07 -27.37 -27.19
N LEU A 42 -34.17 -26.95 -28.10
CA LEU A 42 -34.30 -25.86 -29.09
C LEU A 42 -35.05 -24.57 -28.70
N SER A 43 -34.29 -23.49 -28.49
CA SER A 43 -34.73 -22.14 -28.84
C SER A 43 -33.70 -21.49 -29.76
N ASN A 44 -34.20 -21.15 -30.93
CA ASN A 44 -33.54 -20.57 -32.08
C ASN A 44 -33.33 -19.06 -31.85
N ALA A 45 -32.10 -18.56 -31.94
CA ALA A 45 -31.84 -17.13 -32.12
C ALA A 45 -30.55 -16.98 -32.94
N GLU A 46 -30.74 -16.61 -34.20
CA GLU A 46 -29.69 -16.37 -35.18
C GLU A 46 -28.78 -15.18 -34.80
N PRO A 47 -27.50 -15.18 -35.23
CA PRO A 47 -26.65 -14.01 -35.17
C PRO A 47 -26.93 -13.14 -36.40
N SER A 48 -27.71 -12.07 -36.22
CA SER A 48 -27.81 -11.02 -37.24
C SER A 48 -26.47 -10.30 -37.39
N LYS A 49 -25.82 -10.57 -38.53
CA LYS A 49 -24.79 -9.73 -39.14
C LYS A 49 -25.41 -8.35 -39.41
N GLU A 50 -25.00 -7.35 -38.66
CA GLU A 50 -25.02 -5.97 -39.12
C GLU A 50 -23.58 -5.50 -39.29
N THR A 51 -23.21 -5.37 -40.56
CA THR A 51 -22.18 -4.48 -41.06
C THR A 51 -22.56 -3.05 -40.69
N ASP A 52 -21.84 -2.43 -39.76
CA ASP A 52 -21.76 -0.97 -39.69
C ASP A 52 -20.30 -0.58 -39.90
N GLU A 53 -19.97 -0.33 -41.18
CA GLU A 53 -18.81 0.46 -41.53
C GLU A 53 -19.01 1.87 -41.00
N ARG A 54 -18.41 2.17 -39.85
CA ARG A 54 -18.21 3.54 -39.42
C ARG A 54 -16.75 3.78 -39.06
N THR A 55 -16.06 4.25 -40.08
CA THR A 55 -14.99 5.24 -40.00
C THR A 55 -13.77 4.80 -39.20
N GLU A 56 -12.87 4.08 -39.87
CA GLU A 56 -11.44 4.32 -39.71
C GLU A 56 -11.13 5.77 -40.13
N SER A 57 -11.45 6.72 -39.26
CA SER A 57 -10.86 8.05 -39.31
C SER A 57 -9.41 7.92 -38.87
N SER A 58 -8.56 7.61 -39.84
CA SER A 58 -7.17 8.07 -39.95
C SER A 58 -6.70 8.79 -38.69
N GLU A 59 -6.08 8.05 -37.76
CA GLU A 59 -5.24 8.59 -36.70
C GLU A 59 -4.02 9.25 -37.35
N LYS A 60 -4.24 10.38 -38.02
CA LYS A 60 -3.23 11.41 -38.14
C LYS A 60 -3.00 11.87 -36.71
N THR A 61 -1.75 11.81 -36.30
CA THR A 61 -1.17 12.38 -35.08
C THR A 61 -1.55 13.85 -34.90
N ALA A 62 -2.80 14.12 -34.53
CA ALA A 62 -3.23 15.41 -34.05
C ALA A 62 -2.59 15.56 -32.66
N GLY A 63 -1.58 16.41 -32.57
CA GLY A 63 -0.99 16.81 -31.29
C GLY A 63 -2.06 17.35 -30.34
N PRO A 64 -1.75 17.50 -29.04
CA PRO A 64 -2.73 17.94 -28.07
C PRO A 64 -3.27 19.33 -28.46
N THR A 65 -4.57 19.53 -28.23
CA THR A 65 -5.30 20.74 -28.64
C THR A 65 -5.84 21.49 -27.43
N ARG A 66 -6.03 22.78 -27.60
CA ARG A 66 -6.81 23.62 -26.69
C ARG A 66 -8.29 23.21 -26.70
N PRO A 67 -9.10 23.71 -25.75
CA PRO A 67 -10.55 23.48 -25.74
C PRO A 67 -11.30 23.95 -27.01
N ASP A 68 -10.74 24.92 -27.74
CA ASP A 68 -11.29 25.44 -29.00
C ASP A 68 -10.87 24.61 -30.23
N GLY A 69 -10.13 23.51 -30.04
CA GLY A 69 -9.64 22.62 -31.10
C GLY A 69 -8.37 23.12 -31.80
N THR A 70 -7.80 24.26 -31.40
CA THR A 70 -6.52 24.73 -31.96
C THR A 70 -5.36 23.88 -31.44
N PRO A 71 -4.37 23.53 -32.28
CA PRO A 71 -3.17 22.83 -31.82
C PRO A 71 -2.38 23.66 -30.81
N LEU A 72 -1.82 22.99 -29.79
CA LEU A 72 -0.95 23.62 -28.81
C LEU A 72 0.42 23.94 -29.42
N ALA A 73 1.01 25.05 -28.99
CA ALA A 73 2.38 25.43 -29.31
C ALA A 73 3.38 24.50 -28.59
N PRO A 74 4.60 24.32 -29.11
CA PRO A 74 5.61 23.44 -28.49
C PRO A 74 5.86 23.70 -27.01
N GLU A 75 5.84 24.96 -26.59
CA GLU A 75 6.03 25.38 -25.20
C GLU A 75 4.86 24.94 -24.31
N GLU A 76 3.63 25.06 -24.80
CA GLU A 76 2.43 24.62 -24.07
C GLU A 76 2.35 23.09 -24.00
N ILE A 77 2.86 22.38 -25.02
CA ILE A 77 2.98 20.92 -24.98
C ILE A 77 3.92 20.50 -23.86
N GLN A 78 5.08 21.17 -23.71
CA GLN A 78 6.00 20.88 -22.61
C GLN A 78 5.37 21.13 -21.24
N GLN A 79 4.67 22.26 -21.08
CA GLN A 79 3.92 22.55 -19.86
C GLN A 79 2.87 21.47 -19.56
N LEU A 80 2.11 21.06 -20.58
CA LEU A 80 1.09 20.02 -20.45
C LEU A 80 1.69 18.68 -20.01
N GLU A 81 2.84 18.29 -20.56
CA GLU A 81 3.52 17.05 -20.16
C GLU A 81 4.09 17.12 -18.74
N GLN A 82 4.58 18.29 -18.31
CA GLN A 82 4.98 18.51 -16.92
C GLN A 82 3.79 18.37 -15.96
N LEU A 83 2.66 19.04 -16.25
CA LEU A 83 1.45 18.93 -15.42
C LEU A 83 0.93 17.49 -15.33
N LYS A 84 0.93 16.75 -16.44
CA LYS A 84 0.57 15.33 -16.44
C LYS A 84 1.53 14.48 -15.59
N GLN A 85 2.82 14.78 -15.62
CA GLN A 85 3.80 14.07 -14.81
C GLN A 85 3.57 14.34 -13.32
N THR A 86 3.43 15.61 -12.94
CA THR A 86 3.13 16.01 -11.55
C THR A 86 1.82 15.41 -11.06
N ASP A 87 0.75 15.41 -11.88
CA ASP A 87 -0.53 14.80 -11.50
C ASP A 87 -0.39 13.32 -11.14
N ARG A 88 0.36 12.56 -11.96
CA ARG A 88 0.62 11.15 -11.67
C ARG A 88 1.40 10.96 -10.39
N GLU A 89 2.45 11.76 -10.18
CA GLU A 89 3.31 11.69 -9.00
C GLU A 89 2.52 12.01 -7.72
N VAL A 90 1.76 13.11 -7.72
CA VAL A 90 0.91 13.51 -6.60
C VAL A 90 -0.10 12.42 -6.28
N ARG A 91 -0.78 11.87 -7.29
CA ARG A 91 -1.76 10.80 -7.06
C ARG A 91 -1.12 9.54 -6.50
N GLN A 92 0.03 9.16 -7.00
CA GLN A 92 0.78 8.02 -6.50
C GLN A 92 1.22 8.24 -5.05
N HIS A 93 1.68 9.46 -4.74
CA HIS A 93 2.05 9.87 -3.39
C HIS A 93 0.87 9.71 -2.42
N GLU A 94 -0.28 10.31 -2.72
CA GLU A 94 -1.47 10.21 -1.88
C GLU A 94 -1.99 8.77 -1.77
N MET A 95 -1.99 8.03 -2.87
CA MET A 95 -2.42 6.63 -2.88
C MET A 95 -1.54 5.76 -1.97
N ALA A 96 -0.23 6.04 -1.89
CA ALA A 96 0.67 5.32 -1.01
C ALA A 96 0.30 5.50 0.46
N HIS A 97 0.01 6.74 0.88
CA HIS A 97 -0.49 7.02 2.23
C HIS A 97 -1.76 6.23 2.55
N GLN A 98 -2.77 6.31 1.67
CA GLN A 98 -4.07 5.65 1.90
C GLN A 98 -3.95 4.13 1.96
N THR A 99 -3.16 3.55 1.05
CA THR A 99 -3.01 2.09 0.96
C THR A 99 -2.32 1.54 2.21
N ALA A 100 -1.29 2.23 2.70
CA ALA A 100 -0.56 1.81 3.88
C ALA A 100 -1.29 2.10 5.19
N GLY A 101 -2.06 3.19 5.26
CA GLY A 101 -2.79 3.58 6.48
C GLY A 101 -4.16 2.95 6.66
N GLY A 102 -4.80 2.52 5.57
CA GLY A 102 -6.07 1.81 5.59
C GLY A 102 -7.12 2.55 6.43
N PRO A 103 -7.64 1.94 7.51
CA PRO A 103 -8.70 2.54 8.34
C PRO A 103 -8.26 3.80 9.11
N TYR A 104 -6.96 4.06 9.25
CA TYR A 104 -6.44 5.23 9.97
C TYR A 104 -6.13 6.42 9.05
N THR A 105 -6.53 6.33 7.78
CA THR A 105 -6.40 7.41 6.80
C THR A 105 -7.76 7.85 6.29
N GLY A 106 -7.89 9.16 6.02
CA GLY A 106 -9.06 9.69 5.31
C GLY A 106 -8.90 9.67 3.79
N GLY A 107 -9.83 10.33 3.11
CA GLY A 107 -9.77 10.53 1.67
C GLY A 107 -8.67 11.52 1.27
N ALA A 108 -7.99 11.25 0.16
CA ALA A 108 -7.05 12.19 -0.44
C ALA A 108 -7.79 13.46 -0.89
N SER A 109 -7.19 14.61 -0.61
CA SER A 109 -7.57 15.92 -1.13
C SER A 109 -6.50 16.39 -2.11
N TYR A 110 -6.90 17.18 -3.11
CA TYR A 110 -6.00 17.64 -4.17
C TYR A 110 -6.22 19.11 -4.48
N ASP A 111 -5.12 19.81 -4.71
CA ASP A 111 -5.11 21.12 -5.34
C ASP A 111 -4.79 20.97 -6.83
N TYR A 112 -5.48 21.76 -7.65
CA TYR A 112 -5.46 21.59 -9.10
C TYR A 112 -4.98 22.84 -9.82
N GLU A 113 -4.25 22.62 -10.90
CA GLU A 113 -3.94 23.62 -11.92
C GLU A 113 -4.65 23.28 -13.23
N VAL A 114 -5.06 24.30 -13.98
CA VAL A 114 -5.69 24.11 -15.30
C VAL A 114 -4.61 24.18 -16.38
N GLY A 115 -4.45 23.09 -17.13
CA GLY A 115 -3.51 23.01 -18.23
C GLY A 115 -3.99 23.77 -19.47
N PRO A 116 -3.12 23.96 -20.47
CA PRO A 116 -3.45 24.68 -21.70
C PRO A 116 -4.47 23.92 -22.59
N ASP A 117 -4.69 22.63 -22.32
CA ASP A 117 -5.77 21.81 -22.88
C ASP A 117 -7.12 22.01 -22.15
N GLY A 118 -7.17 22.87 -21.13
CA GLY A 118 -8.35 23.17 -20.31
C GLY A 118 -8.69 22.11 -19.26
N LYS A 119 -7.86 21.07 -19.09
CA LYS A 119 -8.08 20.04 -18.08
C LYS A 119 -7.42 20.41 -16.75
N ARG A 120 -7.92 19.82 -15.66
CA ARG A 120 -7.35 20.00 -14.32
C ARG A 120 -6.36 18.88 -14.01
N TYR A 121 -5.20 19.27 -13.49
CA TYR A 121 -4.10 18.40 -13.07
C TYR A 121 -3.80 18.66 -11.60
N ALA A 122 -3.65 17.62 -10.78
CA ALA A 122 -3.28 17.76 -9.39
C ALA A 122 -1.81 18.17 -9.28
N VAL A 123 -1.56 19.26 -8.57
CA VAL A 123 -0.22 19.80 -8.35
C VAL A 123 0.21 19.71 -6.90
N ALA A 124 -0.74 19.50 -5.99
CA ALA A 124 -0.51 19.12 -4.61
C ALA A 124 -1.65 18.20 -4.13
N GLY A 125 -1.38 17.46 -3.07
CA GLY A 125 -2.37 16.63 -2.40
C GLY A 125 -2.01 16.42 -0.93
N GLU A 126 -2.99 15.94 -0.17
CA GLU A 126 -2.75 15.42 1.17
C GLU A 126 -3.76 14.34 1.55
N VAL A 127 -3.31 13.42 2.41
CA VAL A 127 -4.14 12.40 3.05
C VAL A 127 -4.09 12.62 4.56
N PRO A 128 -5.22 12.92 5.22
CA PRO A 128 -5.23 13.05 6.67
C PRO A 128 -5.01 11.68 7.31
N ILE A 129 -4.11 11.62 8.30
CA ILE A 129 -3.77 10.42 9.07
C ILE A 129 -4.20 10.62 10.52
N ASP A 130 -4.98 9.71 11.07
CA ASP A 130 -5.35 9.70 12.49
C ASP A 130 -4.24 9.02 13.33
N TYR A 131 -3.42 9.86 13.96
CA TYR A 131 -2.33 9.43 14.83
C TYR A 131 -2.65 9.54 16.33
N GLY A 132 -3.92 9.67 16.72
CA GLY A 132 -4.31 9.67 18.13
C GLY A 132 -4.23 8.28 18.78
N PRO A 133 -3.83 8.15 20.05
CA PRO A 133 -3.84 6.86 20.75
C PRO A 133 -5.28 6.35 20.95
N VAL A 134 -5.43 5.03 21.15
CA VAL A 134 -6.71 4.40 21.46
C VAL A 134 -6.94 4.47 22.97
N PRO A 135 -7.96 5.21 23.45
CA PRO A 135 -8.15 5.43 24.89
C PRO A 135 -8.39 4.13 25.66
N GLY A 136 -7.62 3.92 26.73
CA GLY A 136 -7.77 2.77 27.63
C GLY A 136 -7.19 1.46 27.10
N ASP A 137 -6.77 1.41 25.83
CA ASP A 137 -6.22 0.22 25.18
C ASP A 137 -4.81 0.46 24.63
N PRO A 138 -3.77 0.20 25.43
CA PRO A 138 -2.39 0.37 24.99
C PRO A 138 -2.00 -0.64 23.91
N GLN A 139 -2.58 -1.85 23.88
CA GLN A 139 -2.25 -2.83 22.83
C GLN A 139 -2.80 -2.37 21.47
N ALA A 140 -4.06 -1.94 21.43
CA ALA A 140 -4.64 -1.35 20.22
C ALA A 140 -3.90 -0.08 19.79
N THR A 141 -3.40 0.72 20.74
CA THR A 141 -2.55 1.88 20.43
C THR A 141 -1.23 1.46 19.78
N VAL A 142 -0.57 0.41 20.27
CA VAL A 142 0.66 -0.11 19.66
C VAL A 142 0.43 -0.50 18.21
N GLU A 143 -0.62 -1.28 17.94
CA GLU A 143 -0.96 -1.72 16.58
C GLU A 143 -1.31 -0.53 15.68
N LYS A 144 -2.18 0.38 16.15
CA LYS A 144 -2.55 1.59 15.40
C LYS A 144 -1.34 2.44 15.06
N MET A 145 -0.46 2.71 16.02
CA MET A 145 0.71 3.56 15.80
C MET A 145 1.70 2.94 14.83
N GLN A 146 1.84 1.61 14.79
CA GLN A 146 2.66 0.94 13.77
C GLN A 146 2.11 1.19 12.36
N THR A 147 0.81 1.05 12.16
CA THR A 147 0.15 1.33 10.88
C THR A 147 0.28 2.80 10.50
N VAL A 148 0.10 3.73 11.45
CA VAL A 148 0.25 5.17 11.23
C VAL A 148 1.67 5.54 10.80
N ILE A 149 2.69 4.98 11.45
CA ILE A 149 4.09 5.20 11.07
C ILE A 149 4.34 4.68 9.65
N ALA A 150 3.83 3.49 9.32
CA ALA A 150 3.96 2.92 7.99
C ALA A 150 3.27 3.80 6.94
N ALA A 151 2.06 4.30 7.23
CA ALA A 151 1.31 5.19 6.36
C ALA A 151 2.04 6.49 6.07
N ALA A 152 2.51 7.17 7.11
CA ALA A 152 3.23 8.44 6.99
C ALA A 152 4.56 8.29 6.23
N MET A 153 5.19 7.13 6.30
CA MET A 153 6.46 6.85 5.59
C MET A 153 6.28 6.09 4.27
N ALA A 154 5.04 5.88 3.81
CA ALA A 154 4.75 5.03 2.65
C ALA A 154 5.23 5.60 1.30
N PRO A 155 5.09 6.90 1.00
CA PRO A 155 5.64 7.46 -0.22
C PRO A 155 7.18 7.36 -0.24
N ALA A 156 7.75 7.30 -1.45
CA ALA A 156 9.21 7.24 -1.62
C ALA A 156 9.93 8.49 -1.11
N ASP A 157 9.26 9.65 -1.17
CA ASP A 157 9.75 10.93 -0.66
C ASP A 157 8.67 11.54 0.26
N PRO A 158 8.57 11.13 1.53
CA PRO A 158 7.56 11.63 2.46
C PRO A 158 7.79 13.11 2.77
N SER A 159 6.71 13.88 2.90
CA SER A 159 6.82 15.32 3.17
C SER A 159 7.29 15.59 4.61
N PRO A 160 7.77 16.82 4.92
CA PRO A 160 8.09 17.20 6.29
C PRO A 160 6.92 17.02 7.27
N LYS A 161 5.67 17.19 6.81
CA LYS A 161 4.46 16.97 7.61
C LYS A 161 4.28 15.49 7.96
N ASP A 162 4.51 14.61 7.01
CA ASP A 162 4.39 13.17 7.24
C ASP A 162 5.48 12.66 8.19
N LEU A 163 6.69 13.18 8.05
CA LEU A 163 7.78 12.90 8.99
C LEU A 163 7.44 13.33 10.43
N GLN A 164 6.76 14.46 10.61
CA GLN A 164 6.26 14.89 11.92
C GLN A 164 5.19 13.95 12.48
N VAL A 165 4.24 13.53 11.66
CA VAL A 165 3.22 12.54 12.04
C VAL A 165 3.88 11.22 12.47
N ALA A 166 4.85 10.72 11.69
CA ALA A 166 5.59 9.51 12.02
C ALA A 166 6.38 9.66 13.34
N ALA A 167 6.99 10.83 13.57
CA ALA A 167 7.71 11.11 14.82
C ALA A 167 6.76 11.12 16.03
N GLN A 168 5.58 11.75 15.91
CA GLN A 168 4.58 11.77 16.96
C GLN A 168 4.03 10.37 17.25
N ALA A 169 3.70 9.60 16.22
CA ALA A 169 3.22 8.24 16.35
C ALA A 169 4.25 7.32 17.01
N ARG A 170 5.55 7.52 16.77
CA ARG A 170 6.61 6.79 17.49
C ARG A 170 6.64 7.10 18.98
N GLN A 171 6.37 8.34 19.39
CA GLN A 171 6.29 8.70 20.80
C GLN A 171 5.14 7.96 21.48
N TYR A 172 3.94 8.00 20.90
CA TYR A 172 2.78 7.27 21.43
C TYR A 172 2.99 5.75 21.40
N LEU A 173 3.68 5.22 20.38
CA LEU A 173 4.03 3.80 20.33
C LEU A 173 4.92 3.39 21.51
N LEU A 174 5.91 4.20 21.89
CA LEU A 174 6.79 3.91 23.02
C LEU A 174 6.04 3.94 24.34
N GLU A 175 5.19 4.96 24.54
CA GLU A 175 4.36 5.11 25.72
C GLU A 175 3.38 3.94 25.88
N ALA A 176 2.67 3.59 24.80
CA ALA A 176 1.72 2.49 24.81
C ALA A 176 2.40 1.14 25.06
N LYS A 177 3.61 0.90 24.54
CA LYS A 177 4.38 -0.32 24.84
C LYS A 177 4.73 -0.43 26.33
N LEU A 178 5.06 0.69 26.97
CA LEU A 178 5.35 0.71 28.40
C LEU A 178 4.09 0.40 29.21
N GLU A 179 2.98 1.07 28.92
CA GLU A 179 1.69 0.85 29.60
C GLU A 179 1.19 -0.59 29.40
N ALA A 180 1.29 -1.12 28.19
CA ALA A 180 0.97 -2.50 27.86
C ALA A 180 1.75 -3.51 28.71
N ALA A 181 3.05 -3.29 28.89
CA ALA A 181 3.90 -4.16 29.71
C ALA A 181 3.54 -4.09 31.20
N GLN A 182 3.19 -2.90 31.70
CA GLN A 182 2.73 -2.71 33.08
C GLN A 182 1.42 -3.44 33.33
N LYS A 183 0.40 -3.25 32.47
CA LYS A 183 -0.89 -3.96 32.58
C LYS A 183 -0.73 -5.47 32.53
N GLN A 184 0.16 -5.99 31.69
CA GLN A 184 0.43 -7.43 31.63
C GLN A 184 1.07 -7.95 32.93
N SER A 185 2.00 -7.19 33.51
CA SER A 185 2.63 -7.53 34.79
C SER A 185 1.61 -7.54 35.93
N GLU A 186 0.78 -6.51 36.03
CA GLU A 186 -0.29 -6.41 37.04
C GLU A 186 -1.29 -7.57 36.93
N MET A 187 -1.72 -7.90 35.72
CA MET A 187 -2.62 -9.03 35.47
C MET A 187 -1.99 -10.38 35.84
N ASN A 188 -0.69 -10.57 35.55
CA ASN A 188 0.02 -11.79 35.94
C ASN A 188 0.15 -11.92 37.46
N GLN A 189 0.39 -10.82 38.17
CA GLN A 189 0.45 -10.80 39.64
C GLN A 189 -0.92 -11.13 40.24
N ALA A 190 -1.99 -10.47 39.79
CA ALA A 190 -3.35 -10.73 40.25
C ALA A 190 -3.79 -12.19 40.02
N ARG A 191 -3.39 -12.79 38.89
CA ARG A 191 -3.67 -14.20 38.60
C ARG A 191 -2.89 -15.16 39.52
N GLY A 192 -1.62 -14.85 39.81
CA GLY A 192 -0.80 -15.64 40.73
C GLY A 192 -1.29 -15.60 42.17
N GLU A 193 -1.85 -14.48 42.62
CA GLU A 193 -2.47 -14.33 43.94
C GLU A 193 -3.78 -15.13 44.06
N HIS A 194 -4.60 -15.17 43.00
CA HIS A 194 -5.85 -15.94 42.99
C HIS A 194 -5.64 -17.47 42.96
N ASP A 195 -4.54 -17.96 42.36
CA ASP A 195 -4.19 -19.38 42.37
C ASP A 195 -3.53 -19.85 43.70
N SER A 196 -3.24 -18.93 44.62
CA SER A 196 -2.63 -19.22 45.94
C SER A 196 -3.59 -19.11 47.13
N GLU A 197 -4.90 -18.97 46.87
CA GLU A 197 -5.93 -19.06 47.91
C GLU A 197 -6.15 -20.53 48.31
N PRO A 198 -5.80 -20.94 49.55
CA PRO A 198 -5.82 -22.34 49.94
C PRO A 198 -7.26 -22.83 50.10
N ALA A 199 -7.59 -23.93 49.44
CA ALA A 199 -8.71 -24.80 49.80
C ALA A 199 -8.47 -25.38 51.21
N ASN A 200 -8.77 -24.59 52.23
CA ASN A 200 -8.72 -24.99 53.64
C ASN A 200 -10.02 -24.55 54.34
N ASP A 201 -11.08 -25.31 54.09
CA ASP A 201 -12.11 -25.66 55.05
C ASP A 201 -12.41 -27.14 54.74
N GLU A 202 -12.02 -28.12 55.54
CA GLU A 202 -12.52 -28.36 56.90
C GLU A 202 -11.59 -29.36 57.66
N PRO A 203 -11.39 -29.20 58.98
CA PRO A 203 -10.51 -30.05 59.80
C PRO A 203 -11.15 -31.42 60.17
N PRO A 204 -10.35 -32.41 60.64
CA PRO A 204 -10.84 -33.75 60.96
C PRO A 204 -11.47 -33.78 62.36
N GLU A 205 -12.71 -34.24 62.49
CA GLU A 205 -13.25 -34.63 63.80
C GLU A 205 -13.10 -36.14 64.06
N LEU A 206 -12.39 -36.44 65.15
CA LEU A 206 -12.09 -37.76 65.69
C LEU A 206 -13.11 -38.14 66.78
N ALA A 207 -13.37 -39.46 66.83
CA ALA A 207 -13.69 -40.29 68.00
C ALA A 207 -15.11 -40.24 68.62
N ALA A 208 -15.78 -41.40 68.57
CA ALA A 208 -16.13 -42.21 69.75
C ALA A 208 -16.34 -43.69 69.33
#